data_AF-E3CXP1-F1
#
_entry.id   AF-E3CXP1-F1
#
_cell.length_a   1.000
_cell.length_b   1.000
_cell.length_c   1.000
_cell.angle_alpha   90.00
_cell.angle_beta   90.00
_cell.angle_gamma   90.00
#
_symmetry.space_group_name_H-M   'P 1'
#
loop_
_entity.id
_entity.type
_entity.pdbx_description
1 polymer ?
#
loop_
_entity_poly.entity_id
_entity_poly.type
_entity_poly.pdbx_seq_one_letter_code
_entity_poly.pdbx_strand_id
1 'polypeptide(L)' 'MFLPLGTEDLVSLNQIVALVRSGNRTEILLRDRTSVVSGLTPLTLARRSRALWEEGRRERDALMERLRETSHPLSSP' A
#
# COMPACT_ATOMS: atom_id res chain seq x y z
N MET A 1 5.79 3.11 0.72
CA MET A 1 4.39 2.95 0.30
C MET A 1 4.35 2.04 -0.93
N PHE A 2 3.24 1.34 -1.15
CA PHE A 2 3.09 0.36 -2.23
C PHE A 2 1.86 0.67 -3.09
N LEU A 3 1.89 0.24 -4.35
CA LEU A 3 0.79 0.26 -5.31
C LEU A 3 0.26 -1.17 -5.48
N PRO A 4 -0.96 -1.46 -5.01
CA PRO A 4 -1.59 -2.77 -5.22
C PRO A 4 -2.15 -2.87 -6.64
N LEU A 5 -1.67 -3.85 -7.41
CA LEU A 5 -2.13 -4.10 -8.77
C LEU A 5 -3.22 -5.20 -8.82
N GLY A 6 -3.28 -6.03 -7.80
CA GLY A 6 -4.21 -7.14 -7.62
C GLY A 6 -4.26 -7.57 -6.15
N THR A 7 -4.70 -8.78 -5.88
CA THR A 7 -4.73 -9.37 -4.52
C THR A 7 -3.34 -9.76 -4.02
N GLU A 8 -2.43 -10.14 -4.94
CA GLU A 8 -1.08 -10.64 -4.58
C GLU A 8 0.05 -9.77 -5.15
N ASP A 9 -0.25 -8.85 -6.07
CA ASP A 9 0.76 -8.02 -6.74
C ASP A 9 0.90 -6.65 -6.08
N LEU A 10 2.11 -6.38 -5.56
CA LEU A 10 2.49 -5.10 -4.94
C LEU A 10 3.75 -4.55 -5.61
N VAL A 11 3.69 -3.27 -6.01
CA VAL A 11 4.86 -2.53 -6.51
C VAL A 11 5.24 -1.44 -5.52
N SER A 12 6.51 -1.30 -5.18
CA SER A 12 6.98 -0.17 -4.37
C SER A 12 6.79 1.15 -5.11
N LEU A 13 6.16 2.15 -4.50
CA LEU A 13 6.01 3.48 -5.12
C LEU A 13 7.36 4.12 -5.47
N ASN A 14 8.43 3.75 -4.75
CA ASN A 14 9.77 4.27 -5.04
C ASN A 14 10.34 3.75 -6.36
N GLN A 15 9.84 2.63 -6.85
CA GLN A 15 10.24 2.03 -8.14
C GLN A 15 9.45 2.61 -9.32
N ILE A 16 8.34 3.29 -9.08
CA ILE A 16 7.48 3.81 -10.14
C ILE A 16 8.03 5.14 -10.66
N VAL A 17 8.17 5.24 -11.99
CA VAL A 17 8.54 6.47 -12.69
C VAL A 17 7.30 7.17 -13.24
N ALA A 18 6.35 6.41 -13.82
CA ALA A 18 5.14 6.97 -14.39
C ALA A 18 3.98 5.97 -14.43
N LEU A 19 2.76 6.50 -14.49
CA LEU A 19 1.53 5.78 -14.80
C LEU A 19 0.97 6.34 -16.11
N VAL A 20 0.88 5.52 -17.15
CA VAL A 20 0.39 5.94 -18.47
C VAL A 20 -0.88 5.17 -18.81
N ARG A 21 -1.95 5.88 -19.20
CA ARG A 21 -3.21 5.26 -19.63
C ARG A 21 -3.25 5.19 -21.15
N SER A 22 -3.45 3.99 -21.70
CA SER A 22 -3.72 3.77 -23.12
C SER A 22 -4.91 2.84 -23.28
N GLY A 23 -6.02 3.36 -23.82
CA GLY A 23 -7.29 2.63 -23.93
C GLY A 23 -7.78 2.09 -22.59
N ASN A 24 -7.97 0.77 -22.51
CA ASN A 24 -8.46 0.09 -21.31
C ASN A 24 -7.34 -0.38 -20.36
N ARG A 25 -6.08 -0.04 -20.63
CA ARG A 25 -4.92 -0.48 -19.84
C ARG A 25 -4.16 0.70 -19.26
N THR A 26 -3.61 0.50 -18.08
CA THR A 26 -2.65 1.38 -17.45
C THR A 26 -1.31 0.67 -17.38
N GLU A 27 -0.31 1.30 -17.97
CA GLU A 27 1.07 0.87 -17.92
C GLU A 27 1.80 1.60 -16.79
N ILE A 28 2.50 0.84 -15.96
CA ILE A 28 3.28 1.32 -14.82
C ILE A 28 4.75 1.17 -15.22
N LEU A 29 5.42 2.29 -15.46
CA LEU A 29 6.84 2.31 -15.84
C LEU A 29 7.70 2.27 -14.58
N LEU A 30 8.66 1.35 -14.54
CA LEU A 30 9.55 1.14 -13.40
C LEU A 30 10.95 1.72 -13.68
N ARG A 31 11.70 2.01 -12.60
CA ARG A 31 13.05 2.60 -12.66
C ARG A 31 14.07 1.71 -13.36
N ASP A 32 13.89 0.40 -13.31
CA ASP A 32 14.72 -0.60 -14.00
C ASP A 32 14.42 -0.70 -15.51
N ARG A 33 13.56 0.20 -16.02
CA ARG A 33 13.10 0.27 -17.42
C ARG A 33 12.17 -0.87 -17.83
N THR A 34 11.71 -1.69 -16.89
CA THR A 34 10.61 -2.62 -17.12
C THR A 34 9.26 -1.92 -16.95
N SER A 35 8.18 -2.58 -17.39
CA SER A 35 6.83 -2.09 -17.15
C SER A 35 5.91 -3.21 -16.67
N VAL A 36 4.89 -2.82 -15.90
CA VAL A 36 3.79 -3.71 -15.49
C VAL A 36 2.49 -3.15 -16.03
N VAL A 37 1.62 -4.02 -16.53
CA VAL A 37 0.34 -3.63 -17.11
C VAL A 37 -0.79 -4.02 -16.17
N SER A 38 -1.70 -3.07 -15.92
CA SER A 38 -2.92 -3.28 -15.15
C SER A 38 -4.15 -2.85 -15.96
N GLY A 39 -5.28 -3.54 -15.78
CA GLY A 39 -6.57 -3.07 -16.29
C GLY A 39 -7.13 -1.88 -15.50
N LEU A 40 -6.63 -1.65 -14.28
CA LEU A 40 -7.13 -0.63 -13.37
C LEU A 40 -6.75 0.77 -13.84
N THR A 41 -7.62 1.74 -13.59
CA THR A 41 -7.30 3.15 -13.90
C THR A 41 -6.28 3.71 -12.91
N PRO A 42 -5.52 4.78 -13.26
CA PRO A 42 -4.60 5.42 -12.32
C PRO A 42 -5.31 5.89 -11.03
N LEU A 43 -6.54 6.39 -11.14
CA LEU A 43 -7.34 6.80 -9.98
C LEU A 43 -7.69 5.61 -9.08
N THR A 44 -8.07 4.47 -9.67
CA THR A 44 -8.35 3.24 -8.91
C THR A 44 -7.10 2.74 -8.18
N LEU A 45 -5.95 2.76 -8.86
CA LEU A 45 -4.65 2.39 -8.28
C LEU A 45 -4.29 3.30 -7.09
N ALA A 46 -4.45 4.62 -7.24
CA ALA A 46 -4.22 5.58 -6.15
C ALA A 46 -5.14 5.35 -4.94
N ARG A 47 -6.44 5.09 -5.18
CA ARG A 47 -7.41 4.78 -4.12
C ARG A 47 -7.03 3.50 -3.36
N ARG A 48 -6.62 2.46 -4.08
CA ARG A 48 -6.16 1.19 -3.47
C ARG A 48 -4.90 1.40 -2.61
N SER A 49 -3.93 2.16 -3.11
CA SER A 49 -2.72 2.48 -2.35
C SER A 49 -3.03 3.23 -1.05
N ARG A 50 -3.94 4.20 -1.10
CA ARG A 50 -4.40 4.92 0.08
C ARG A 50 -5.12 4.01 1.09
N ALA A 51 -6.03 3.17 0.61
CA ALA A 51 -6.78 2.25 1.47
C ALA A 51 -5.84 1.28 2.22
N LEU A 52 -4.87 0.68 1.51
CA LEU A 52 -3.85 -0.18 2.10
C LEU A 52 -3.07 0.55 3.21
N TRP A 53 -2.73 1.82 2.98
CA TRP A 53 -1.99 2.60 3.98
C TRP A 53 -2.83 2.98 5.21
N GLU A 54 -4.12 3.27 5.01
CA GLU A 54 -5.08 3.52 6.08
C GLU A 54 -5.37 2.28 6.92
N GLU A 55 -5.40 1.10 6.30
CA GLU A 55 -5.52 -0.19 7.00
C GLU A 55 -4.26 -0.49 7.82
N GLY A 56 -3.07 -0.43 7.21
CA GLY A 56 -1.83 -0.68 7.93
C GLY A 56 -1.60 0.29 9.10
N ARG A 57 -2.05 1.54 9.00
CA ARG A 57 -2.04 2.47 10.14
C ARG A 57 -2.95 2.00 11.29
N ARG A 58 -4.17 1.58 10.97
CA ARG A 58 -5.12 1.09 11.99
C ARG A 58 -4.59 -0.13 12.70
N GLU A 59 -4.01 -1.08 11.96
CA GLU A 59 -3.37 -2.27 12.54
C GLU A 59 -2.19 -1.92 13.43
N ARG A 60 -1.32 -1.01 12.98
CA ARG A 60 -0.21 -0.49 13.79
C ARG A 60 -0.73 0.12 15.09
N ASP A 61 -1.74 0.99 15.01
CA ASP A 61 -2.26 1.69 16.20
C ASP A 61 -2.88 0.70 17.18
N ALA A 62 -3.63 -0.28 16.70
CA ALA A 62 -4.18 -1.36 17.52
C ALA A 62 -3.09 -2.22 18.17
N LEU A 63 -2.02 -2.54 17.43
CA LEU A 63 -0.87 -3.26 17.98
C LEU A 63 -0.17 -2.46 19.08
N MET A 64 0.06 -1.17 18.85
CA MET A 64 0.72 -0.30 19.83
C MET A 64 -0.10 -0.15 21.12
N GLU A 65 -1.43 -0.08 21.01
CA GLU A 65 -2.30 -0.01 22.19
C GLU A 65 -2.24 -1.31 23.00
N ARG A 66 -2.35 -2.48 22.33
CA ARG A 66 -2.18 -3.79 22.98
C ARG A 66 -0.82 -3.90 23.66
N LEU A 67 0.24 -3.42 23.02
CA LEU A 67 1.58 -3.43 23.61
C LEU A 67 1.64 -2.58 24.88
N ARG A 68 1.02 -1.39 24.89
CA ARG A 68 0.94 -0.53 26.11
C ARG A 68 0.22 -1.22 27.25
N GLU A 69 -0.93 -1.84 26.98
CA GLU A 69 -1.70 -2.59 27.98
C GLU A 69 -0.87 -3.75 28.57
N THR A 70 -0.15 -4.49 27.71
CA THR A 70 0.74 -5.57 28.16
C THR A 70 2.05 -5.11 28.80
N SER A 71 2.41 -3.82 28.65
CA SER A 71 3.59 -3.20 29.30
C SER A 71 3.26 -2.66 30.69
N HIS A 72 1.98 -2.60 31.06
CA HIS A 72 1.50 -2.27 32.41
C HIS A 72 0.87 -3.47 33.16
N PRO A 73 1.53 -4.63 33.32
CA PRO A 73 1.14 -5.58 34.34
C PRO A 73 1.91 -5.25 35.64
N LEU A 74 1.17 -5.09 36.74
CA LEU A 74 1.66 -5.05 38.13
C LEU A 74 2.21 -3.69 38.65
N SER A 75 1.32 -2.70 38.74
CA SER A 75 1.38 -1.74 39.85
C SER A 75 -0.01 -1.64 40.47
N SER A 76 -0.41 -2.67 41.21
CA SER A 76 -1.46 -2.52 42.22
C SER A 76 -0.86 -3.00 43.54
N PRO A 77 -0.83 -2.15 44.58
CA PRO A 77 -0.38 -2.52 45.92
C PRO A 77 -1.36 -3.51 46.58
#